data_AF-A0A1B9L5P8-F1
#
_entry.id   AF-A0A1B9L5P8-F1
#
_cell.length_a   1.000
_cell.length_b   1.000
_cell.length_c   1.000
_cell.angle_alpha   90.00
_cell.angle_beta   90.00
_cell.angle_gamma   90.00
#
_symmetry.space_group_name_H-M   'P 1'
#
loop_
_entity.id
_entity.type
_entity.pdbx_description
1 polymer ?
#
loop_
_entity_poly.entity_id
_entity_poly.type
_entity_poly.pdbx_seq_one_letter_code
_entity_poly.pdbx_strand_id
1 'polypeptide(L)'
;MDRLTPWDENKQSISIERTGPFTPKAYFSSNNFIFTKEIKELIENSSLKGIKFLYEIEKKKIINLNWTKLDVNKDITDYLDDLYEPVDLIFDGINDVKLNQDMPDYYLSSIESQIHLNKNKLIDMRNPSAYITFVGNELDDSDFFMGIEILGCFISARAKNWLEKYCPNCFDYYLIKPD
;
A
#
# COMPACT_ATOMS: atom_id res chain seq x y z
N MET A 1 7.83 -1.94 16.34
CA MET A 1 7.09 -1.75 15.08
C MET A 1 8.10 -1.90 13.97
N ASP A 2 8.26 -3.13 13.50
CA ASP A 2 9.18 -3.43 12.42
C ASP A 2 8.69 -2.76 11.14
N ARG A 3 9.55 -1.91 10.58
CA ARG A 3 9.28 -1.24 9.32
C ARG A 3 9.43 -2.32 8.25
N LEU A 4 8.33 -2.74 7.62
CA LEU A 4 8.34 -3.63 6.47
C LEU A 4 9.13 -3.06 5.27
N THR A 5 9.49 -1.78 5.35
CA THR A 5 10.34 -1.06 4.42
C THR A 5 11.32 -0.14 5.16
N PRO A 6 12.39 -0.67 5.79
CA PRO A 6 13.33 0.16 6.54
C PRO A 6 14.18 0.99 5.55
N TRP A 7 14.35 2.27 5.86
CA TRP A 7 15.31 3.13 5.18
C TRP A 7 16.73 2.67 5.54
N ASP A 8 17.51 2.33 4.52
CA ASP A 8 18.94 2.07 4.64
C ASP A 8 19.70 3.37 4.39
N GLU A 9 20.20 4.00 5.46
CA GLU A 9 20.96 5.25 5.39
C GLU A 9 22.25 5.12 4.57
N ASN A 10 22.88 3.94 4.56
CA ASN A 10 24.14 3.71 3.86
C ASN A 10 23.92 3.60 2.35
N LYS A 11 22.84 2.93 1.95
CA LYS A 11 22.47 2.77 0.53
C LYS A 11 21.59 3.89 0.00
N GLN A 12 21.09 4.77 0.88
CA GLN A 12 20.03 5.74 0.59
C GLN A 12 18.85 5.11 -0.15
N SER A 13 18.44 3.94 0.32
CA SER A 13 17.44 3.12 -0.36
C SER A 13 16.45 2.56 0.64
N ILE A 14 15.32 2.12 0.11
CA ILE A 14 14.31 1.41 0.89
C ILE A 14 14.32 -0.01 0.38
N SER A 15 14.32 -0.97 1.28
CA SER A 15 14.26 -2.39 0.92
C SER A 15 12.90 -2.98 1.23
N ILE A 16 12.57 -4.07 0.55
CA ILE A 16 11.41 -4.89 0.87
C ILE A 16 11.79 -6.35 1.00
N GLU A 17 11.18 -6.99 2.00
CA GLU A 17 11.16 -8.43 2.18
C GLU A 17 9.70 -8.88 2.15
N ARG A 18 9.36 -9.85 1.29
CA ARG A 18 7.96 -10.26 1.08
C ARG A 18 7.83 -11.65 0.48
N THR A 19 6.60 -12.14 0.43
CA THR A 19 6.23 -13.33 -0.34
C THR A 19 5.88 -12.99 -1.79
N GLY A 20 6.03 -13.98 -2.68
CA GLY A 20 5.59 -13.98 -4.08
C GLY A 20 5.10 -15.37 -4.50
N PRO A 21 4.68 -15.60 -5.77
CA PRO A 21 4.83 -14.70 -6.91
C PRO A 21 3.76 -13.62 -7.01
N PHE A 22 2.65 -13.76 -6.28
CA PHE A 22 1.59 -12.77 -6.32
C PHE A 22 2.05 -11.44 -5.71
N THR A 23 1.73 -10.35 -6.40
CA THR A 23 1.95 -9.00 -5.90
C THR A 23 0.82 -8.07 -6.33
N PRO A 24 0.23 -7.29 -5.41
CA PRO A 24 -0.70 -6.23 -5.79
C PRO A 24 0.01 -5.21 -6.68
N LYS A 25 -0.71 -4.72 -7.69
CA LYS A 25 -0.21 -3.69 -8.61
C LYS A 25 0.11 -2.37 -7.89
N ALA A 26 -0.65 -2.10 -6.83
CA ALA A 26 -0.44 -1.02 -5.87
C ALA A 26 -0.90 -1.49 -4.48
N TYR A 27 -0.29 -0.98 -3.42
CA TYR A 27 -0.73 -1.20 -2.04
C TYR A 27 -0.27 -0.06 -1.14
N PHE A 28 -0.89 0.09 0.03
CA PHE A 28 -0.57 1.13 1.00
C PHE A 28 0.12 0.50 2.21
N SER A 29 1.32 0.97 2.54
CA SER A 29 2.11 0.46 3.66
C SER A 29 2.81 1.62 4.37
N SER A 30 2.73 1.64 5.70
CA SER A 30 3.40 2.66 6.54
C SER A 30 3.19 4.10 6.04
N ASN A 31 1.94 4.46 5.72
CA ASN A 31 1.53 5.77 5.21
C ASN A 31 2.05 6.15 3.81
N ASN A 32 2.56 5.19 3.04
CA ASN A 32 3.05 5.42 1.69
C ASN A 32 2.37 4.46 0.72
N PHE A 33 2.12 4.93 -0.51
CA PHE A 33 1.77 4.00 -1.58
C PHE A 33 3.04 3.39 -2.16
N ILE A 34 2.96 2.09 -2.40
CA ILE A 34 3.94 1.34 -3.17
C ILE A 34 3.27 0.86 -4.45
N PHE A 35 3.92 1.15 -5.57
CA PHE A 35 3.45 0.77 -6.90
C PHE A 35 4.46 -0.15 -7.57
N THR A 36 3.96 -1.05 -8.40
CA THR A 36 4.80 -1.72 -9.40
C THR A 36 5.28 -0.71 -10.45
N LYS A 37 6.41 -0.99 -11.11
CA LYS A 37 6.96 -0.14 -12.19
C LYS A 37 5.93 0.22 -13.26
N GLU A 38 5.17 -0.76 -13.74
CA GLU A 38 4.09 -0.57 -14.73
C GLU A 38 3.10 0.51 -14.27
N ILE A 39 2.64 0.42 -13.02
CA ILE A 39 1.65 1.38 -12.51
C ILE A 39 2.27 2.74 -12.21
N LYS A 40 3.51 2.79 -11.72
CA LYS A 40 4.26 4.05 -11.58
C LYS A 40 4.28 4.81 -12.91
N GLU A 41 4.68 4.15 -13.99
CA GLU A 41 4.78 4.79 -15.30
C GLU A 41 3.41 5.26 -15.79
N LEU A 42 2.35 4.50 -15.53
CA LEU A 42 0.98 4.90 -15.90
C LEU A 42 0.50 6.13 -15.12
N ILE A 43 0.80 6.25 -13.82
CA ILE A 43 0.35 7.39 -13.02
C ILE A 43 1.18 8.65 -13.31
N GLU A 44 2.47 8.52 -13.59
CA GLU A 44 3.34 9.65 -14.01
C GLU A 44 2.88 10.23 -15.36
N ASN A 45 2.31 9.39 -16.23
CA ASN A 45 1.72 9.82 -17.51
C ASN A 45 0.23 10.21 -17.39
N SER A 46 -0.32 10.21 -16.18
CA SER A 46 -1.69 10.66 -15.94
C SER A 46 -1.74 12.15 -15.61
N SER A 47 -2.96 12.71 -15.54
CA SER A 47 -3.16 14.08 -15.05
C SER A 47 -3.38 14.14 -13.53
N LEU A 48 -3.15 13.05 -12.79
CA LEU A 48 -3.36 13.02 -11.36
C LEU A 48 -2.28 13.81 -10.61
N LYS A 49 -2.67 14.50 -9.54
CA LYS A 49 -1.83 15.41 -8.77
C LYS A 49 -1.74 15.01 -7.29
N GLY A 50 -0.71 15.51 -6.59
CA GLY A 50 -0.53 15.28 -5.14
C GLY A 50 0.23 14.01 -4.77
N ILE A 51 0.82 13.30 -5.75
CA ILE A 51 1.63 12.11 -5.52
C ILE A 51 2.98 12.22 -6.24
N LYS A 52 4.05 11.77 -5.59
CA LYS A 52 5.41 11.80 -6.12
C LYS A 52 6.15 10.51 -5.82
N PHE A 53 6.90 9.98 -6.78
CA PHE A 53 7.79 8.84 -6.56
C PHE A 53 9.12 9.30 -6.01
N LEU A 54 9.54 8.67 -4.91
CA LEU A 54 10.77 9.02 -4.22
C LEU A 54 11.92 8.10 -4.62
N TYR A 55 11.69 6.78 -4.52
CA TYR A 55 12.75 5.78 -4.66
C TYR A 55 12.21 4.51 -5.31
N GLU A 56 13.07 3.86 -6.09
CA GLU A 56 12.94 2.44 -6.37
C GLU A 56 13.26 1.66 -5.09
N ILE A 57 12.51 0.58 -4.84
CA ILE A 57 12.66 -0.25 -3.65
C ILE A 57 13.52 -1.46 -3.98
N GLU A 58 14.60 -1.66 -3.22
CA GLU A 58 15.47 -2.83 -3.34
C GLU A 58 14.72 -4.11 -2.88
N LYS A 59 14.58 -5.09 -3.77
CA LYS A 59 14.07 -6.42 -3.41
C LYS A 59 15.16 -7.21 -2.67
N LYS A 60 15.23 -7.04 -1.34
CA LYS A 60 16.22 -7.70 -0.50
C LYS A 60 15.95 -9.20 -0.38
N LYS A 61 14.68 -9.59 -0.24
CA LYS A 61 14.29 -10.99 -0.04
C LYS A 61 12.88 -11.27 -0.57
N ILE A 62 12.75 -12.28 -1.41
CA ILE A 62 11.47 -12.76 -1.92
C ILE A 62 11.32 -14.23 -1.58
N ILE A 63 10.27 -14.58 -0.84
CA ILE A 63 9.93 -15.95 -0.47
C ILE A 63 8.89 -16.49 -1.44
N ASN A 64 9.17 -17.65 -2.02
CA ASN A 64 8.22 -18.32 -2.90
C ASN A 64 7.13 -19.01 -2.06
N LEU A 65 6.00 -18.32 -1.92
CA LEU A 65 4.83 -18.81 -1.23
C LEU A 65 3.58 -18.47 -2.04
N ASN A 66 3.16 -19.43 -2.83
CA ASN A 66 2.09 -19.22 -3.79
C ASN A 66 0.70 -19.40 -3.16
N TRP A 67 0.28 -18.38 -2.40
CA TRP A 67 -1.00 -18.33 -1.71
C TRP A 67 -2.21 -18.63 -2.60
N THR A 68 -2.16 -18.28 -3.90
CA THR A 68 -3.28 -18.49 -4.83
C THR A 68 -3.48 -19.96 -5.20
N LYS A 69 -2.53 -20.84 -4.84
CA LYS A 69 -2.61 -22.28 -5.03
C LYS A 69 -2.88 -23.05 -3.73
N LEU A 70 -3.02 -22.36 -2.60
CA LEU A 70 -3.31 -23.01 -1.33
C LEU A 70 -4.79 -23.42 -1.28
N ASP A 71 -5.06 -24.56 -0.62
CA ASP A 71 -6.41 -25.01 -0.35
C ASP A 71 -6.98 -24.17 0.78
N VAL A 72 -7.99 -23.38 0.47
CA VAL A 72 -8.66 -22.48 1.41
C VAL A 72 -9.39 -23.21 2.55
N ASN A 73 -9.52 -24.54 2.45
CA ASN A 73 -10.13 -25.37 3.50
C ASN A 73 -9.10 -25.97 4.45
N LYS A 74 -7.81 -25.74 4.23
CA LYS A 74 -6.72 -26.21 5.10
C LYS A 74 -6.19 -25.06 5.93
N ASP A 75 -5.68 -25.40 7.12
CA ASP A 75 -5.00 -24.39 7.92
C ASP A 75 -3.71 -23.97 7.21
N ILE A 76 -3.33 -22.70 7.34
CA ILE A 76 -2.09 -22.22 6.75
C ILE A 76 -0.87 -22.93 7.37
N THR A 77 -0.98 -23.37 8.62
CA THR A 77 0.04 -24.18 9.28
C THR A 77 0.27 -25.53 8.59
N ASP A 78 -0.72 -26.07 7.86
CA ASP A 78 -0.55 -27.32 7.11
C ASP A 78 0.43 -27.20 5.94
N TYR A 79 0.78 -25.96 5.56
CA TYR A 79 1.72 -25.65 4.49
C TYR A 79 3.08 -25.19 5.00
N LEU A 80 3.20 -24.94 6.30
CA LEU A 80 4.33 -24.24 6.89
C LEU A 80 4.65 -24.88 8.25
N ASP A 81 5.66 -25.73 8.27
CA ASP A 81 6.16 -26.34 9.50
C ASP A 81 6.76 -25.25 10.41
N ASP A 82 6.46 -25.33 11.72
CA ASP A 82 7.12 -24.57 12.80
C ASP A 82 7.10 -23.03 12.72
N LEU A 83 6.03 -22.42 12.20
CA LEU A 83 5.82 -20.96 12.32
C LEU A 83 5.03 -20.59 13.58
N TYR A 84 5.52 -19.60 14.33
CA TYR A 84 4.80 -19.03 15.47
C TYR A 84 4.00 -17.78 15.05
N GLU A 85 4.52 -16.99 14.11
CA GLU A 85 3.88 -15.77 13.58
C GLU A 85 4.00 -15.66 12.04
N PRO A 86 3.05 -14.99 11.35
CA PRO A 86 3.12 -14.79 9.90
C PRO A 86 4.36 -14.04 9.41
N VAL A 87 5.04 -13.28 10.27
CA VAL A 87 6.30 -12.59 9.93
C VAL A 87 7.48 -13.56 9.82
N ASP A 88 7.43 -14.68 10.54
CA ASP A 88 8.48 -15.71 10.54
C ASP A 88 8.66 -16.31 9.15
N LEU A 89 7.60 -16.35 8.33
CA LEU A 89 7.66 -16.72 6.92
C LEU A 89 8.72 -15.96 6.13
N ILE A 90 8.78 -14.66 6.34
CA ILE A 90 9.69 -13.77 5.64
C ILE A 90 11.07 -13.83 6.32
N PHE A 91 11.11 -13.91 7.65
CA PHE A 91 12.35 -13.94 8.41
C PHE A 91 13.16 -15.22 8.17
N ASP A 92 12.51 -16.39 8.28
CA ASP A 92 13.15 -17.71 8.20
C ASP A 92 13.19 -18.27 6.77
N GLY A 93 12.33 -17.77 5.88
CA GLY A 93 12.28 -18.25 4.49
C GLY A 93 13.60 -18.06 3.72
N ILE A 94 13.80 -18.83 2.65
CA ILE A 94 14.99 -18.69 1.77
C ILE A 94 14.65 -17.77 0.60
N ASN A 95 15.53 -16.80 0.31
CA ASN A 95 15.37 -15.92 -0.85
C ASN A 95 15.37 -16.73 -2.16
N ASP A 96 14.26 -16.68 -2.90
CA ASP A 96 14.15 -17.22 -4.25
C ASP A 96 14.70 -16.20 -5.24
N VAL A 97 15.98 -16.34 -5.60
CA VAL A 97 16.71 -15.40 -6.46
C VAL A 97 16.06 -15.27 -7.84
N LYS A 98 15.55 -16.37 -8.40
CA LYS A 98 14.91 -16.35 -9.71
C LYS A 98 13.59 -15.59 -9.62
N LEU A 99 12.76 -15.91 -8.64
CA LEU A 99 11.49 -15.21 -8.44
C LEU A 99 11.70 -13.71 -8.14
N ASN A 100 12.75 -13.36 -7.42
CA ASN A 100 13.12 -11.97 -7.14
C ASN A 100 13.38 -11.18 -8.44
N GLN A 101 14.08 -11.79 -9.40
CA GLN A 101 14.34 -11.22 -10.72
C GLN A 101 13.09 -11.17 -11.61
N ASP A 102 12.24 -12.19 -11.52
CA ASP A 102 11.02 -12.29 -12.34
C ASP A 102 9.89 -11.36 -11.85
N MET A 103 9.86 -11.03 -10.56
CA MET A 103 8.87 -10.13 -9.97
C MET A 103 9.13 -8.66 -10.37
N PRO A 104 8.06 -7.84 -10.50
CA PRO A 104 8.20 -6.44 -10.91
C PRO A 104 9.03 -5.64 -9.91
N ASP A 105 9.63 -4.57 -10.40
CA ASP A 105 10.25 -3.56 -9.53
C ASP A 105 9.16 -2.73 -8.83
N TYR A 106 9.48 -2.24 -7.64
CA TYR A 106 8.57 -1.48 -6.81
C TYR A 106 9.10 -0.08 -6.58
N TYR A 107 8.18 0.88 -6.44
CA TYR A 107 8.52 2.26 -6.17
C TYR A 107 7.72 2.78 -4.99
N LEU A 108 8.42 3.42 -4.06
CA LEU A 108 7.79 4.16 -2.99
C LEU A 108 7.33 5.52 -3.52
N SER A 109 6.11 5.90 -3.16
CA SER A 109 5.59 7.24 -3.40
C SER A 109 5.20 7.93 -2.10
N SER A 110 5.27 9.25 -2.14
CA SER A 110 4.86 10.16 -1.08
C SER A 110 3.69 11.01 -1.56
N ILE A 111 2.80 11.31 -0.63
CA ILE A 111 1.67 12.22 -0.82
C ILE A 111 2.02 13.53 -0.10
N GLU A 112 2.09 14.63 -0.85
CA GLU A 112 2.53 15.92 -0.31
C GLU A 112 1.36 16.78 0.18
N SER A 113 0.19 16.63 -0.44
CA SER A 113 -1.01 17.39 -0.07
C SER A 113 -1.65 16.85 1.20
N GLN A 114 -2.21 17.76 1.99
CA GLN A 114 -2.84 17.44 3.27
C GLN A 114 -4.30 17.89 3.28
N ILE A 115 -5.12 17.18 4.05
CA ILE A 115 -6.55 17.45 4.20
C ILE A 115 -6.95 17.50 5.67
N HIS A 116 -7.72 18.54 6.03
CA HIS A 116 -8.32 18.69 7.35
C HIS A 116 -9.60 17.88 7.46
N LEU A 117 -9.70 17.09 8.53
CA LEU A 117 -10.78 16.15 8.76
C LEU A 117 -11.35 16.33 10.16
N ASN A 118 -12.66 16.17 10.27
CA ASN A 118 -13.33 16.06 11.55
C ASN A 118 -13.51 14.58 11.90
N LYS A 119 -13.39 14.26 13.19
CA LYS A 119 -13.56 12.92 13.74
C LYS A 119 -14.68 12.93 14.77
N ASN A 120 -15.80 12.29 14.45
CA ASN A 120 -16.83 12.02 15.45
C ASN A 120 -16.42 10.81 16.32
N LYS A 121 -15.96 11.09 17.54
CA LYS A 121 -15.47 10.06 18.48
C LYS A 121 -16.58 9.18 19.10
N LEU A 122 -17.85 9.49 18.84
CA LEU A 122 -18.99 8.80 19.46
C LEU A 122 -19.56 7.65 18.59
N ILE A 123 -19.01 7.43 17.39
CA ILE A 123 -19.53 6.47 16.40
C ILE A 123 -18.57 5.29 16.23
N ASP A 124 -19.13 4.10 15.95
CA ASP A 124 -18.39 2.85 15.70
C ASP A 124 -17.32 3.02 14.61
N MET A 125 -16.08 2.65 14.95
CA MET A 125 -14.87 2.88 14.16
C MET A 125 -14.70 1.89 13.01
N ARG A 126 -15.62 0.95 12.79
CA ARG A 126 -15.50 -0.05 11.71
C ARG A 126 -15.63 0.53 10.29
N ASN A 127 -16.38 1.63 10.13
CA ASN A 127 -16.57 2.28 8.83
C ASN A 127 -16.12 3.75 8.89
N PRO A 128 -15.00 4.11 8.26
CA PRO A 128 -14.50 5.48 8.19
C PRO A 128 -15.54 6.51 7.77
N SER A 129 -16.44 6.17 6.84
CA SER A 129 -17.52 7.04 6.36
C SER A 129 -18.51 7.46 7.44
N ALA A 130 -18.60 6.71 8.54
CA ALA A 130 -19.56 6.97 9.61
C ALA A 130 -19.07 8.02 10.61
N TYR A 131 -17.75 8.22 10.72
CA TYR A 131 -17.14 9.05 11.76
C TYR A 131 -16.10 10.05 11.26
N ILE A 132 -15.78 10.04 9.96
CA ILE A 132 -14.87 11.01 9.33
C ILE A 132 -15.65 11.89 8.36
N THR A 133 -15.55 13.20 8.55
CA THR A 133 -16.04 14.22 7.62
C THR A 133 -14.90 15.16 7.20
N PHE A 134 -15.03 15.76 6.01
CA PHE A 134 -14.07 16.74 5.51
C PHE A 134 -14.51 18.17 5.88
N VAL A 135 -13.58 18.97 6.42
CA VAL A 135 -13.87 20.27 7.07
C VAL A 135 -13.92 21.47 6.09
N GLY A 136 -13.55 21.29 4.83
CA GLY A 136 -13.41 22.39 3.86
C GLY A 136 -14.38 22.35 2.67
N ASN A 137 -14.40 23.45 1.91
CA ASN A 137 -15.02 23.52 0.59
C ASN A 137 -13.99 23.70 -0.54
N GLU A 138 -12.76 24.09 -0.20
CA GLU A 138 -11.66 24.29 -1.16
C GLU A 138 -10.61 23.22 -0.92
N LEU A 139 -10.74 22.11 -1.65
CA LEU A 139 -9.62 21.20 -1.85
C LEU A 139 -8.65 21.87 -2.82
N ASP A 140 -7.35 21.67 -2.62
CA ASP A 140 -6.42 21.95 -3.70
C ASP A 140 -6.79 21.10 -4.95
N ASP A 141 -6.20 21.39 -6.10
CA ASP A 141 -6.43 20.58 -7.32
C ASP A 141 -5.71 19.22 -7.28
N SER A 142 -5.34 18.70 -6.09
CA SER A 142 -4.73 17.38 -5.93
C SER A 142 -5.74 16.26 -5.89
N ASP A 143 -5.25 15.06 -6.16
CA ASP A 143 -6.05 13.84 -6.17
C ASP A 143 -5.70 12.89 -5.02
N PHE A 144 -4.58 13.12 -4.34
CA PHE A 144 -4.08 12.33 -3.22
C PHE A 144 -3.77 13.25 -2.04
N PHE A 145 -4.22 12.85 -0.85
CA PHE A 145 -4.09 13.63 0.37
C PHE A 145 -3.74 12.74 1.56
N MET A 146 -2.95 13.29 2.48
CA MET A 146 -2.77 12.74 3.83
C MET A 146 -3.67 13.48 4.81
N GLY A 147 -4.37 12.74 5.67
CA GLY A 147 -5.15 13.36 6.74
C GLY A 147 -4.26 13.98 7.81
N ILE A 148 -4.61 15.18 8.29
CA ILE A 148 -3.87 15.89 9.34
C ILE A 148 -4.25 15.35 10.72
N GLU A 149 -5.55 15.28 11.01
CA GLU A 149 -6.08 14.85 12.31
C GLU A 149 -6.19 13.32 12.42
N ILE A 150 -6.26 12.64 11.27
CA ILE A 150 -6.44 11.20 11.18
C ILE A 150 -5.42 10.65 10.18
N LEU A 151 -4.58 9.70 10.63
CA LEU A 151 -3.69 8.97 9.74
C LEU A 151 -4.50 8.16 8.73
N GLY A 152 -4.24 8.40 7.46
CA GLY A 152 -4.89 7.72 6.35
C GLY A 152 -4.61 8.43 5.04
N CYS A 153 -4.84 7.71 3.95
CA CYS A 153 -4.84 8.29 2.62
C CYS A 153 -6.26 8.59 2.18
N PHE A 154 -6.45 9.79 1.63
CA PHE A 154 -7.71 10.27 1.08
C PHE A 154 -7.47 10.62 -0.38
N ILE A 155 -8.46 10.35 -1.23
CA ILE A 155 -8.32 10.52 -2.67
C ILE A 155 -9.55 11.18 -3.28
N SER A 156 -9.32 11.90 -4.37
CA SER A 156 -10.41 12.41 -5.19
C SER A 156 -11.16 11.27 -5.91
N ALA A 157 -12.36 11.57 -6.41
CA ALA A 157 -13.08 10.64 -7.29
C ALA A 157 -12.30 10.29 -8.56
N ARG A 158 -11.46 11.21 -9.07
CA ARG A 158 -10.63 11.00 -10.26
C ARG A 158 -9.51 9.99 -9.98
N ALA A 159 -8.82 10.12 -8.84
CA ALA A 159 -7.84 9.13 -8.39
C ALA A 159 -8.50 7.76 -8.12
N LYS A 160 -9.66 7.73 -7.47
CA LYS A 160 -10.41 6.47 -7.26
C LYS A 160 -10.69 5.75 -8.58
N ASN A 161 -11.31 6.44 -9.54
CA ASN A 161 -11.65 5.85 -10.83
C ASN A 161 -10.41 5.35 -11.59
N TRP A 162 -9.29 6.08 -11.46
CA TRP A 162 -8.02 5.67 -12.04
C TRP A 162 -7.47 4.40 -11.38
N LEU A 163 -7.46 4.34 -10.04
CA LEU A 163 -7.00 3.18 -9.29
C LEU A 163 -7.88 1.95 -9.54
N GLU A 164 -9.19 2.09 -9.62
CA GLU A 164 -10.09 0.98 -9.96
C GLU A 164 -9.83 0.44 -11.38
N LYS A 165 -9.49 1.33 -12.33
CA LYS A 165 -9.20 0.95 -13.71
C LYS A 165 -7.88 0.19 -13.84
N TYR A 166 -6.81 0.67 -13.20
CA TYR A 166 -5.45 0.14 -13.41
C TYR A 166 -4.97 -0.81 -12.30
N CYS A 167 -5.52 -0.69 -11.10
CA CYS A 167 -5.24 -1.47 -9.90
C CYS A 167 -6.53 -2.10 -9.31
N PRO A 168 -7.30 -2.86 -10.12
CA PRO A 168 -8.55 -3.43 -9.64
C PRO A 168 -8.33 -4.33 -8.42
N ASN A 169 -9.26 -4.27 -7.46
CA ASN A 169 -9.25 -5.07 -6.24
C ASN A 169 -8.03 -4.86 -5.32
N CYS A 170 -7.26 -3.78 -5.50
CA CYS A 170 -6.13 -3.46 -4.63
C CYS A 170 -6.55 -2.69 -3.36
N PHE A 171 -7.71 -2.04 -3.36
CA PHE A 171 -8.18 -1.19 -2.27
C PHE A 171 -9.68 -1.28 -2.06
N ASP A 172 -10.10 -1.12 -0.80
CA ASP A 172 -11.49 -0.82 -0.42
C ASP A 172 -11.66 0.69 -0.29
N TYR A 173 -12.78 1.21 -0.80
CA TYR A 173 -13.05 2.65 -0.80
C TYR A 173 -14.23 3.00 0.12
N TYR A 174 -14.03 4.02 0.94
CA TYR A 174 -15.05 4.55 1.85
C TYR A 174 -15.33 6.01 1.51
N LEU A 175 -16.58 6.33 1.19
CA LEU A 175 -16.98 7.69 0.84
C LEU A 175 -17.05 8.56 2.11
N ILE A 176 -16.21 9.57 2.22
CA ILE A 176 -16.33 10.60 3.26
C ILE A 176 -17.18 11.76 2.74
N LYS A 177 -17.94 12.39 3.64
CA LYS A 177 -18.83 13.51 3.32
C LYS A 177 -18.27 14.82 3.87
N PRO A 178 -18.63 15.97 3.30
CA PRO A 178 -18.40 17.25 3.96
C PRO A 178 -19.13 17.28 5.32
N ASP A 179 -18.55 18.00 6.28
CA ASP A 179 -19.14 18.25 7.60
C ASP A 179 -20.37 19.18 7.54
#